data_AF-A4V7W6-F1
#
_entry.id   AF-A4V7W6-F1
#
_cell.length_a   1.000
_cell.length_b   1.000
_cell.length_c   1.000
_cell.angle_alpha   90.00
_cell.angle_beta   90.00
_cell.angle_gamma   90.00
#
_symmetry.space_group_name_H-M   'P 1'
#
loop_
_entity.id
_entity.type
_entity.pdbx_description
1 polymer ?
#
loop_
_entity_poly.entity_id
_entity_poly.type
_entity_poly.pdbx_seq_one_letter_code
_entity_poly.pdbx_strand_id
1 'polypeptide(L)'
;MRKKIIALLLVAAASPTLVMAGDKHGSDCCPKGSHGHFEAGPQGPVRDFAGGPGLLGIDLNRDQRKAVREAGRDERLAVSKINRDYLDKLSEADKAAMKGAIQTARSDSEGKVRMALNADQIKQFDANLKREADQRAEWEEFQKWKAAKKG
;
A
#
# COMPACT_ATOMS: atom_id res chain seq x y z
N MET A 1 8.27 36.35 -38.64
CA MET A 1 7.78 37.49 -37.82
C MET A 1 6.47 37.10 -37.14
N ARG A 2 6.36 37.41 -35.83
CA ARG A 2 5.16 37.44 -34.96
C ARG A 2 4.78 36.16 -34.19
N LYS A 3 5.42 36.05 -33.02
CA LYS A 3 4.96 35.43 -31.77
C LYS A 3 3.55 35.89 -31.40
N LYS A 4 2.72 35.00 -30.84
CA LYS A 4 1.68 35.36 -29.85
C LYS A 4 1.60 34.28 -28.77
N ILE A 5 2.07 34.67 -27.59
CA ILE A 5 1.82 34.05 -26.29
C ILE A 5 0.41 34.48 -25.87
N ILE A 6 -0.40 33.56 -25.35
CA ILE A 6 -1.57 33.89 -24.53
C ILE A 6 -1.52 33.00 -23.28
N ALA A 7 -1.18 33.65 -22.17
CA ALA A 7 -1.44 33.20 -20.82
C ALA A 7 -2.84 33.69 -20.41
N LEU A 8 -3.63 32.88 -19.73
CA LEU A 8 -4.88 33.16 -18.97
C LEU A 8 -5.30 31.77 -18.43
N LEU A 9 -5.70 31.48 -17.19
CA LEU A 9 -6.03 32.23 -15.98
C LEU A 9 -5.96 31.25 -14.79
N LEU A 10 -5.42 31.74 -13.68
CA LEU A 10 -5.66 31.20 -12.35
C LEU A 10 -7.12 31.45 -11.96
N VAL A 11 -7.86 30.39 -11.63
CA VAL A 11 -9.11 30.50 -10.86
C VAL A 11 -8.87 29.84 -9.52
N ALA A 12 -8.66 30.69 -8.51
CA ALA A 12 -8.69 30.31 -7.11
C ALA A 12 -10.12 29.93 -6.74
N ALA A 13 -10.37 28.64 -6.51
CA ALA A 13 -11.60 28.16 -5.89
C ALA A 13 -11.32 27.88 -4.41
N ALA A 14 -11.69 28.84 -3.56
CA ALA A 14 -11.84 28.64 -2.14
C ALA A 14 -12.90 27.55 -1.91
N SER A 15 -12.52 26.42 -1.32
CA SER A 15 -13.47 25.39 -0.90
C SER A 15 -13.80 25.60 0.58
N PRO A 16 -15.08 25.82 0.95
CA PRO A 16 -15.48 26.00 2.34
C PRO A 16 -15.30 24.72 3.16
N THR A 17 -14.78 24.89 4.37
CA THR A 17 -14.61 23.90 5.43
C THR A 17 -15.95 23.24 5.79
N LEU A 18 -16.07 21.94 5.53
CA LEU A 18 -17.11 21.11 6.12
C LEU A 18 -16.73 20.77 7.57
N VAL A 19 -17.49 21.30 8.51
CA VAL A 19 -17.58 20.79 9.89
C VAL A 19 -18.37 19.48 9.84
N MET A 20 -17.74 18.37 10.23
CA MET A 20 -18.45 17.14 10.59
C MET A 20 -18.34 16.96 12.10
N ALA A 21 -19.40 17.37 12.80
CA ALA A 21 -19.66 16.94 14.16
C ALA A 21 -20.13 15.49 14.11
N GLY A 22 -19.36 14.58 14.72
CA GLY A 22 -19.71 13.18 14.90
C GLY A 22 -19.75 12.89 16.40
N ASP A 23 -20.94 12.53 16.87
CA ASP A 23 -21.29 12.32 18.26
C ASP A 23 -20.45 11.24 18.96
N LYS A 24 -20.22 11.50 20.25
CA LYS A 24 -19.72 10.53 21.21
C LYS A 24 -20.77 9.45 21.43
N HIS A 25 -20.52 8.23 20.95
CA HIS A 25 -21.08 7.02 21.53
C HIS A 25 -19.95 6.07 21.87
N GLY A 26 -19.75 5.85 23.16
CA GLY A 26 -18.77 4.92 23.68
C GLY A 26 -19.13 3.47 23.38
N SER A 27 -18.11 2.64 23.32
CA SER A 27 -18.20 1.30 23.88
C SER A 27 -16.84 0.96 24.47
N ASP A 28 -16.79 0.93 25.80
CA ASP A 28 -15.78 0.22 26.57
C ASP A 28 -15.82 -1.26 26.20
N CYS A 29 -15.15 -1.64 25.12
CA CYS A 29 -15.08 -3.00 24.63
C CYS A 29 -13.67 -3.26 24.12
N CYS A 30 -12.69 -3.38 25.01
CA CYS A 30 -11.78 -4.54 25.04
C CYS A 30 -10.67 -4.38 26.10
N PRO A 31 -10.33 -5.47 26.82
CA PRO A 31 -9.22 -5.49 27.76
C PRO A 31 -7.88 -5.46 27.01
N LYS A 32 -6.87 -4.87 27.64
CA LYS A 32 -5.51 -4.70 27.10
C LYS A 32 -4.90 -6.04 26.67
N GLY A 33 -4.58 -6.17 25.38
CA GLY A 33 -3.64 -7.17 24.89
C GLY A 33 -4.02 -7.84 23.58
N SER A 34 -4.00 -7.13 22.46
CA SER A 34 -3.94 -7.77 21.14
C SER A 34 -3.24 -6.86 20.14
N HIS A 35 -2.14 -7.38 19.61
CA HIS A 35 -1.30 -6.74 18.60
C HIS A 35 -2.11 -6.30 17.37
N GLY A 36 -2.03 -5.01 17.04
CA GLY A 36 -2.13 -4.46 15.70
C GLY A 36 -3.28 -4.93 14.82
N HIS A 37 -4.51 -4.54 15.14
CA HIS A 37 -5.53 -4.38 14.11
C HIS A 37 -5.42 -2.96 13.56
N PHE A 38 -4.77 -2.82 12.41
CA PHE A 38 -4.97 -1.66 11.56
C PHE A 38 -6.46 -1.65 11.20
N GLU A 39 -7.19 -0.66 11.70
CA GLU A 39 -8.60 -0.45 11.39
C GLU A 39 -8.78 -0.44 9.88
N ALA A 40 -9.45 -1.48 9.39
CA ALA A 40 -9.83 -1.59 8.00
C ALA A 40 -10.75 -0.41 7.66
N GLY A 41 -10.33 0.40 6.69
CA GLY A 41 -11.25 1.29 5.99
C GLY A 41 -12.38 0.48 5.30
N PRO A 42 -13.36 1.15 4.65
CA PRO A 42 -14.59 0.52 4.15
C PRO A 42 -14.43 -0.51 3.01
N GLN A 43 -13.24 -1.06 2.79
CA GLN A 43 -12.90 -1.95 1.69
C GLN A 43 -12.19 -3.21 2.22
N GLY A 44 -13.00 -4.19 2.62
CA GLY A 44 -12.62 -5.60 2.61
C GLY A 44 -12.58 -6.29 3.98
N PRO A 45 -13.27 -7.43 4.16
CA PRO A 45 -13.07 -8.25 5.35
C PRO A 45 -11.67 -8.87 5.28
N VAL A 46 -10.91 -8.70 6.36
CA VAL A 46 -9.80 -9.55 6.83
C VAL A 46 -9.41 -10.68 5.86
N ARG A 47 -8.44 -10.42 4.96
CA ARG A 47 -7.86 -11.42 4.04
C ARG A 47 -6.77 -12.28 4.69
N ASP A 48 -6.84 -12.46 6.00
CA ASP A 48 -5.89 -13.25 6.77
C ASP A 48 -6.32 -14.73 6.93
N PHE A 49 -7.55 -15.07 6.53
CA PHE A 49 -7.92 -16.45 6.32
C PHE A 49 -7.53 -16.88 4.91
N ALA A 50 -6.74 -17.94 4.85
CA ALA A 50 -6.07 -18.41 3.64
C ALA A 50 -6.98 -18.99 2.55
N GLY A 51 -8.28 -18.69 2.55
CA GLY A 51 -9.21 -19.08 1.47
C GLY A 51 -10.47 -18.21 1.37
N GLY A 52 -10.39 -16.95 1.81
CA GLY A 52 -11.43 -15.96 1.54
C GLY A 52 -12.70 -16.11 2.38
N PRO A 53 -13.73 -15.29 2.11
CA PRO A 53 -14.96 -15.24 2.91
C PRO A 53 -15.76 -16.55 2.89
N GLY A 54 -15.55 -17.41 1.89
CA GLY A 54 -16.22 -18.72 1.78
C GLY A 54 -15.76 -19.76 2.81
N LEU A 55 -14.73 -19.48 3.61
CA LEU A 55 -14.25 -20.37 4.68
C LEU A 55 -14.57 -19.86 6.09
N LEU A 56 -15.26 -18.73 6.22
CA LEU A 56 -15.65 -18.18 7.51
C LEU A 56 -16.64 -19.13 8.21
N GLY A 57 -16.34 -19.50 9.45
CA GLY A 57 -17.17 -20.39 10.25
C GLY A 57 -17.05 -21.89 9.93
N ILE A 58 -16.14 -22.28 9.03
CA ILE A 58 -15.85 -23.70 8.76
C ILE A 58 -14.68 -24.15 9.64
N ASP A 59 -14.89 -25.18 10.46
CA ASP A 59 -13.81 -25.81 11.21
C ASP A 59 -13.00 -26.76 10.31
N LEU A 60 -11.78 -26.33 9.99
CA LEU A 60 -10.86 -27.07 9.13
C LEU A 60 -9.83 -27.80 9.99
N ASN A 61 -9.64 -29.09 9.72
CA ASN A 61 -8.54 -29.85 10.30
C ASN A 61 -7.17 -29.35 9.78
N ARG A 62 -6.08 -29.85 10.37
CA ARG A 62 -4.71 -29.38 10.06
C ARG A 62 -4.37 -29.51 8.57
N ASP A 63 -4.72 -30.62 7.95
CA ASP A 63 -4.36 -30.92 6.56
C ASP A 63 -5.21 -30.10 5.59
N GLN A 64 -6.49 -29.94 5.88
CA GLN A 64 -7.38 -29.05 5.14
C GLN A 64 -6.90 -27.59 5.20
N ARG A 65 -6.49 -27.10 6.37
CA ARG A 65 -5.89 -25.75 6.51
C ARG A 65 -4.60 -25.60 5.70
N LYS A 66 -3.78 -26.66 5.62
CA LYS A 66 -2.58 -26.64 4.77
C LYS A 66 -2.98 -26.54 3.30
N ALA A 67 -3.88 -27.38 2.83
CA ALA A 67 -4.33 -27.39 1.44
C ALA A 67 -4.94 -26.04 1.02
N VAL A 68 -5.79 -25.46 1.88
CA VAL A 68 -6.36 -24.12 1.68
C VAL A 68 -5.26 -23.05 1.57
N ARG A 69 -4.29 -23.04 2.49
CA ARG A 69 -3.15 -22.11 2.42
C ARG A 69 -2.33 -22.27 1.16
N GLU A 70 -2.16 -23.50 0.68
CA GLU A 70 -1.41 -23.81 -0.52
C GLU A 70 -2.14 -23.28 -1.75
N ALA A 71 -3.43 -23.59 -1.88
CA ALA A 71 -4.29 -23.07 -2.94
C ALA A 71 -4.32 -21.53 -2.96
N GLY A 72 -4.48 -20.88 -1.81
CA GLY A 72 -4.47 -19.42 -1.72
C GLY A 72 -3.11 -18.78 -2.06
N ARG A 73 -1.99 -19.48 -1.80
CA ARG A 73 -0.67 -19.03 -2.25
C ARG A 73 -0.51 -19.19 -3.76
N ASP A 74 -0.93 -20.32 -4.31
CA ASP A 74 -0.83 -20.61 -5.74
C ASP A 74 -1.66 -19.61 -6.56
N GLU A 75 -2.87 -19.28 -6.09
CA GLU A 75 -3.69 -18.22 -6.65
C GLU A 75 -2.95 -16.87 -6.64
N ARG A 76 -2.40 -16.45 -5.49
CA ARG A 76 -1.64 -15.19 -5.39
C ARG A 76 -0.45 -15.15 -6.34
N LEU A 77 0.27 -16.26 -6.48
CA LEU A 77 1.40 -16.39 -7.41
C LEU A 77 0.93 -16.32 -8.86
N ALA A 78 -0.17 -16.98 -9.21
CA ALA A 78 -0.76 -16.94 -10.54
C ALA A 78 -1.20 -15.51 -10.91
N VAL A 79 -1.93 -14.82 -10.02
CA VAL A 79 -2.34 -13.42 -10.21
C VAL A 79 -1.13 -12.51 -10.36
N SER A 80 -0.10 -12.68 -9.52
CA SER A 80 1.14 -11.90 -9.62
C SER A 80 1.85 -12.12 -10.96
N LYS A 81 1.92 -13.38 -11.43
CA LYS A 81 2.50 -13.71 -12.73
C LYS A 81 1.72 -13.07 -13.86
N ILE A 82 0.40 -13.22 -13.89
CA ILE A 82 -0.47 -12.64 -14.92
C ILE A 82 -0.24 -11.13 -15.00
N ASN A 83 -0.30 -10.42 -13.86
CA ASN A 83 -0.08 -8.98 -13.83
C ASN A 83 1.30 -8.60 -14.36
N ARG A 84 2.36 -9.31 -13.94
CA ARG A 84 3.71 -9.07 -14.46
C ARG A 84 3.80 -9.29 -15.97
N ASP A 85 3.24 -10.38 -16.48
CA ASP A 85 3.25 -10.69 -17.92
C ASP A 85 2.55 -9.60 -18.75
N TYR A 86 1.53 -8.93 -18.20
CA TYR A 86 0.90 -7.78 -18.85
C TYR A 86 1.71 -6.48 -18.70
N LEU A 87 2.29 -6.21 -17.52
CA LEU A 87 3.15 -5.05 -17.30
C LEU A 87 4.44 -5.09 -18.12
N ASP A 88 4.95 -6.28 -18.41
CA ASP A 88 6.15 -6.46 -19.23
C ASP A 88 5.93 -6.04 -20.69
N LYS A 89 4.66 -6.02 -21.16
CA LYS A 89 4.27 -5.55 -22.49
C LYS A 89 4.26 -4.02 -22.63
N LEU A 90 4.33 -3.28 -21.51
CA LEU A 90 4.43 -1.83 -21.55
C LEU A 90 5.76 -1.40 -22.17
N SER A 91 5.76 -0.23 -22.84
CA SER A 91 7.01 0.39 -23.28
C SER A 91 7.86 0.79 -22.07
N GLU A 92 9.17 0.95 -22.26
CA GLU A 92 10.06 1.42 -21.17
C GLU A 92 9.68 2.83 -20.71
N ALA A 93 9.15 3.68 -21.61
CA ALA A 93 8.63 5.00 -21.26
C ALA A 93 7.39 4.90 -20.36
N ASP A 94 6.45 4.01 -20.68
CA ASP A 94 5.24 3.81 -19.87
C ASP A 94 5.57 3.16 -18.52
N LYS A 95 6.53 2.24 -18.47
CA LYS A 95 7.03 1.67 -17.21
C LYS A 95 7.66 2.75 -16.32
N ALA A 96 8.44 3.67 -16.91
CA ALA A 96 9.02 4.78 -16.18
C ALA A 96 7.94 5.76 -15.67
N ALA A 97 6.96 6.10 -16.52
CA ALA A 97 5.84 6.95 -16.16
C ALA A 97 5.01 6.34 -15.01
N MET A 98 4.71 5.04 -15.07
CA MET A 98 4.01 4.32 -14.01
C MET A 98 4.80 4.35 -12.68
N LYS A 99 6.10 4.06 -12.72
CA LYS A 99 6.96 4.12 -11.53
C LYS A 99 6.98 5.52 -10.92
N GLY A 100 7.10 6.55 -11.76
CA GLY A 100 7.05 7.95 -11.34
C GLY A 100 5.71 8.30 -10.68
N ALA A 101 4.59 7.93 -11.31
CA ALA A 101 3.26 8.18 -10.76
C ALA A 101 3.04 7.52 -9.39
N ILE A 102 3.51 6.27 -9.22
CA ILE A 102 3.47 5.56 -7.94
C ILE A 102 4.33 6.28 -6.89
N GLN A 103 5.51 6.75 -7.26
CA GLN A 103 6.40 7.46 -6.35
C GLN A 103 5.78 8.78 -5.88
N THR A 104 5.21 9.57 -6.80
CA THR A 104 4.49 10.80 -6.46
C THR A 104 3.34 10.53 -5.49
N ALA A 105 2.48 9.54 -5.79
CA ALA A 105 1.35 9.20 -4.93
C ALA A 105 1.80 8.75 -3.52
N ARG A 106 2.93 8.04 -3.41
CA ARG A 106 3.52 7.67 -2.13
C ARG A 106 4.01 8.89 -1.36
N SER A 107 4.79 9.77 -1.98
CA SER A 107 5.28 10.99 -1.35
C SER A 107 4.14 11.90 -0.86
N ASP A 108 3.09 12.04 -1.66
CA ASP A 108 1.88 12.78 -1.27
C ASP A 108 1.21 12.17 -0.05
N SER A 109 1.09 10.84 -0.01
CA SER A 109 0.50 10.10 1.10
C SER A 109 1.34 10.23 2.37
N GLU A 110 2.66 10.10 2.26
CA GLU A 110 3.58 10.30 3.38
C GLU A 110 3.51 11.73 3.93
N GLY A 111 3.38 12.75 3.07
CA GLY A 111 3.14 14.13 3.49
C GLY A 111 1.87 14.28 4.31
N LYS A 112 0.76 13.71 3.85
CA LYS A 112 -0.52 13.71 4.59
C LYS A 112 -0.41 13.00 5.93
N VAL A 113 0.30 11.87 5.98
CA VAL A 113 0.56 11.15 7.24
C VAL A 113 1.35 12.03 8.20
N ARG A 114 2.43 12.67 7.76
CA ARG A 114 3.22 13.58 8.62
C ARG A 114 2.37 14.70 9.20
N MET A 115 1.46 15.28 8.42
CA MET A 115 0.55 16.34 8.89
C MET A 115 -0.42 15.87 10.00
N ALA A 116 -0.72 14.56 10.06
CA ALA A 116 -1.62 13.98 11.07
C ALA A 116 -0.89 13.54 12.35
N LEU A 117 0.45 13.52 12.36
CA LEU A 117 1.26 13.02 13.46
C LEU A 117 1.83 14.18 14.32
N ASN A 118 2.11 13.89 15.59
CA ASN A 118 2.87 14.80 16.44
C ASN A 118 4.39 14.69 16.21
N ALA A 119 5.18 15.60 16.79
CA ALA A 119 6.62 15.69 16.55
C ALA A 119 7.40 14.40 16.85
N ASP A 120 7.08 13.69 17.94
CA ASP A 120 7.81 12.47 18.30
C ASP A 120 7.38 11.28 17.42
N GLN A 121 6.12 11.22 17.01
CA GLN A 121 5.62 10.26 16.03
C GLN A 121 6.24 10.48 14.64
N ILE A 122 6.39 11.72 14.20
CA ILE A 122 7.07 12.06 12.94
C ILE A 122 8.51 11.55 12.94
N LYS A 123 9.26 11.77 14.03
CA LYS A 123 10.64 11.24 14.15
C LYS A 123 10.69 9.72 13.99
N GLN A 124 9.77 8.99 14.61
CA GLN A 124 9.70 7.53 14.50
C GLN A 124 9.29 7.10 13.08
N PHE A 125 8.33 7.78 12.48
CA PHE A 125 7.87 7.51 11.12
C PHE A 125 9.00 7.71 10.11
N ASP A 126 9.71 8.83 10.16
CA ASP A 126 10.82 9.11 9.25
C ASP A 126 12.01 8.17 9.47
N ALA A 127 12.29 7.76 10.72
CA ALA A 127 13.29 6.73 11.00
C ALA A 127 12.91 5.37 10.38
N ASN A 128 11.63 5.00 10.43
CA ASN A 128 11.13 3.79 9.78
C ASN A 128 11.22 3.86 8.25
N LEU A 129 10.83 4.98 7.65
CA LEU A 129 10.95 5.18 6.20
C LEU A 129 12.41 5.06 5.73
N LYS A 130 13.35 5.61 6.51
CA LYS A 130 14.78 5.46 6.22
C LYS A 130 15.21 3.99 6.28
N ARG A 131 14.85 3.27 7.35
CA ARG A 131 15.15 1.84 7.49
C ARG A 131 14.60 1.02 6.32
N GLU A 132 13.39 1.33 5.85
CA GLU A 132 12.79 0.66 4.69
C GLU A 132 13.50 1.00 3.37
N ALA A 133 14.01 2.22 3.22
CA ALA A 133 14.84 2.58 2.07
C ALA A 133 16.15 1.79 2.06
N ASP A 134 16.82 1.70 3.21
CA ASP A 134 18.07 0.95 3.35
C ASP A 134 17.86 -0.55 3.07
N GLN A 135 16.81 -1.16 3.64
CA GLN A 135 16.45 -2.57 3.38
C GLN A 135 16.14 -2.84 1.91
N ARG A 136 15.49 -1.90 1.22
CA ARG A 136 15.23 -2.02 -0.23
C ARG A 136 16.53 -1.98 -1.03
N ALA A 137 17.45 -1.07 -0.68
CA ALA A 137 18.75 -0.99 -1.33
C ALA A 137 19.56 -2.28 -1.13
N GLU A 138 19.64 -2.78 0.10
CA GLU A 138 20.30 -4.06 0.42
C GLU A 138 19.69 -5.24 -0.35
N TRP A 139 18.36 -5.28 -0.45
CA TRP A 139 17.68 -6.33 -1.20
C TRP A 139 17.97 -6.24 -2.70
N GLU A 140 18.02 -5.03 -3.27
CA GLU A 140 18.40 -4.83 -4.67
C GLU A 140 19.83 -5.29 -4.96
N GLU A 141 20.78 -4.99 -4.07
CA GLU A 141 22.16 -5.49 -4.16
C GLU A 141 22.21 -7.01 -4.07
N PHE A 142 21.46 -7.61 -3.15
CA PHE A 142 21.36 -9.05 -3.01
C PHE A 142 20.77 -9.73 -4.25
N GLN A 143 19.74 -9.14 -4.88
CA GLN A 143 19.19 -9.66 -6.13
C GLN A 143 20.20 -9.59 -7.28
N LYS A 144 20.95 -8.49 -7.40
CA LYS A 144 22.04 -8.37 -8.39
C LYS A 144 23.13 -9.43 -8.17
N TRP A 145 23.55 -9.64 -6.92
CA TRP A 145 24.50 -10.70 -6.56
C TRP A 145 23.97 -12.10 -6.93
N LYS A 146 22.70 -12.38 -6.62
CA LYS A 146 22.06 -13.66 -6.94
C LYS A 146 21.95 -13.91 -8.44
N ALA A 147 21.70 -12.87 -9.24
CA ALA A 147 21.70 -12.95 -10.70
C ALA A 147 23.10 -13.25 -11.24
N ALA A 148 24.13 -12.57 -10.72
CA ALA A 148 25.53 -12.79 -11.11
C ALA A 148 26.08 -14.17 -10.71
N LYS A 149 25.49 -14.84 -9.71
CA LYS A 149 25.87 -16.20 -9.28
C LYS A 149 25.13 -17.32 -10.01
N LYS A 150 24.04 -17.01 -10.71
CA LYS A 150 23.20 -17.98 -11.44
C LYS A 150 23.42 -17.95 -12.96
N GLY A 151 24.13 -16.95 -13.48
CA GLY A 151 24.66 -16.91 -14.85
C GLY A 151 26.09 -17.38 -14.87
#